data_AF-A0A1H3F0S6-F1
#
_entry.id   AF-A0A1H3F0S6-F1
#
_cell.length_a   1.000
_cell.length_b   1.000
_cell.length_c   1.000
_cell.angle_alpha   90.00
_cell.angle_beta   90.00
_cell.angle_gamma   90.00
#
_symmetry.space_group_name_H-M   'P 1'
#
loop_
_entity.id
_entity.type
_entity.pdbx_description
1 polymer ?
#
loop_
_entity_poly.entity_id
_entity_poly.type
_entity_poly.pdbx_seq_one_letter_code
_entity_poly.pdbx_strand_id
1 'polypeptide(L)' 'MFELFQRRGLVAYWRPFGGIRHGLYPDQPPQPGQRRETLCGMTLTVGEPTEVEWLAPTCESCWDEARSRRDAQAGEENAS' A
#
# COMPACT_ATOMS: atom_id res chain seq x y z
N MET A 1 7.58 -18.71 -8.80
CA MET A 1 8.31 -17.65 -8.09
C MET A 1 7.43 -16.44 -7.70
N PHE A 2 6.10 -16.60 -7.61
CA PHE A 2 5.15 -15.55 -7.14
C PHE A 2 4.38 -15.97 -5.88
N GLU A 3 4.70 -17.15 -5.32
CA GLU A 3 3.96 -17.74 -4.20
C GLU A 3 4.41 -17.25 -2.81
N LEU A 4 5.51 -16.49 -2.72
CA LEU A 4 5.94 -15.89 -1.44
C LEU A 4 5.02 -14.78 -0.94
N PHE A 5 4.18 -14.22 -1.80
CA PHE A 5 3.17 -13.21 -1.44
C PHE A 5 1.75 -13.79 -1.44
N GLN A 6 1.58 -15.12 -1.42
CA GLN A 6 0.28 -15.73 -1.14
C GLN A 6 -0.13 -15.48 0.32
N ARG A 7 -0.72 -14.29 0.51
CA ARG A 7 -1.98 -14.05 1.24
C ARG A 7 -2.07 -14.35 2.75
N ARG A 8 -1.09 -13.92 3.55
CA ARG A 8 -1.39 -13.47 4.93
C ARG A 8 -0.57 -12.23 5.26
N GLY A 9 -1.22 -11.13 5.64
CA GLY A 9 -0.56 -9.93 6.20
C GLY A 9 -0.23 -8.76 5.25
N LEU A 10 -0.47 -8.84 3.94
CA LEU A 10 -0.27 -7.67 3.07
C LEU A 10 -1.42 -6.67 3.26
N VAL A 11 -1.10 -5.49 3.76
CA VAL A 11 -2.08 -4.44 4.07
C VAL A 11 -2.05 -3.26 3.10
N ALA A 12 -0.95 -3.09 2.36
CA ALA A 12 -0.81 -2.02 1.36
C ALA A 12 0.34 -2.30 0.36
N TYR A 13 0.19 -1.79 -0.86
CA TYR A 13 1.33 -1.55 -1.76
C TYR A 13 1.74 -0.08 -1.70
N TRP A 14 2.97 0.21 -1.28
CA TRP A 14 3.46 1.58 -1.19
C TRP A 14 3.91 2.10 -2.56
N ARG A 15 3.55 3.34 -2.92
CA ARG A 15 4.05 4.04 -4.12
C ARG A 15 4.27 5.53 -3.84
N PRO A 16 5.42 6.12 -4.21
CA PRO A 16 5.58 7.56 -4.15
C PRO A 16 4.81 8.22 -5.29
N PHE A 17 4.20 9.37 -4.99
CA PHE A 17 3.48 10.21 -5.92
C PHE A 17 3.42 11.63 -5.36
N GLY A 18 3.78 12.64 -6.17
CA GLY A 18 3.76 14.03 -5.73
C GLY A 18 4.65 14.32 -4.51
N GLY A 19 5.78 13.61 -4.37
CA GLY A 19 6.73 13.80 -3.27
C GLY A 19 6.32 13.18 -1.92
N ILE A 20 5.22 12.41 -1.89
CA ILE A 20 4.75 11.67 -0.70
C ILE A 20 4.57 10.19 -1.06
N ARG A 21 4.87 9.28 -0.14
CA ARG A 21 4.61 7.84 -0.30
C ARG A 21 3.23 7.46 0.21
N HIS A 22 2.36 7.04 -0.70
CA HIS A 22 1.00 6.62 -0.42
C HIS A 22 0.89 5.09 -0.40
N GLY A 23 -0.03 4.57 0.42
CA GLY A 23 -0.41 3.16 0.40
C GLY A 23 -1.57 2.95 -0.56
N LEU A 24 -1.47 1.96 -1.44
CA LEU A 24 -2.55 1.48 -2.31
C LEU A 24 -3.19 0.24 -1.68
N TYR A 25 -4.49 0.04 -1.92
CA TYR A 25 -5.19 -1.18 -1.52
C TYR A 25 -4.49 -2.44 -2.06
N PRO A 26 -4.33 -3.50 -1.24
CA PRO A 26 -3.54 -4.69 -1.55
C PRO A 26 -4.27 -5.70 -2.45
N ASP A 27 -5.25 -5.28 -3.27
CA ASP A 27 -6.09 -6.18 -4.08
C ASP A 27 -5.29 -6.89 -5.17
N GLN A 28 -4.38 -6.15 -5.81
CA GLN A 28 -3.45 -6.64 -6.83
C GLN A 28 -2.20 -5.74 -6.90
N PRO A 29 -1.03 -6.31 -7.26
CA PRO A 29 0.20 -5.53 -7.47
C PRO A 29 -0.04 -4.36 -8.44
N PRO A 30 0.44 -3.14 -8.12
CA PRO A 30 0.25 -1.98 -8.97
C PRO A 30 1.13 -2.05 -10.22
N GLN A 31 0.56 -1.70 -11.37
CA GLN A 31 1.27 -1.63 -12.65
C GLN A 31 1.42 -0.17 -13.11
N PRO A 32 2.54 0.22 -13.75
CA PRO A 32 2.69 1.55 -14.34
C PRO A 32 1.52 1.93 -15.26
N GLY A 33 1.07 3.18 -15.19
CA GLY A 33 -0.07 3.72 -15.94
C GLY A 33 -1.45 3.40 -15.35
N GLN A 34 -1.54 2.52 -14.35
CA GLN A 34 -2.82 2.18 -13.72
C GLN A 34 -3.31 3.34 -12.83
N ARG A 35 -4.60 3.68 -12.91
CA ARG A 35 -5.27 4.52 -11.91
C ARG A 35 -5.65 3.68 -10.69
N ARG A 36 -5.23 4.10 -9.49
CA ARG A 36 -5.49 3.39 -8.24
C ARG A 36 -5.90 4.35 -7.15
N GLU A 37 -6.81 3.89 -6.30
CA GLU A 37 -7.16 4.56 -5.06
C GLU A 37 -6.12 4.24 -3.97
N THR A 38 -5.75 5.25 -3.21
CA THR A 38 -4.89 5.14 -2.03
C THR A 38 -5.75 4.90 -0.79
N LEU A 39 -5.11 4.42 0.28
CA LEU A 39 -5.74 4.26 1.59
C LEU A 39 -6.25 5.58 2.19
N CYS A 40 -5.71 6.73 1.78
CA CYS A 40 -6.21 8.04 2.19
C CYS A 40 -7.32 8.61 1.28
N GLY A 41 -7.89 7.79 0.38
CA GLY A 41 -9.01 8.17 -0.50
C GLY A 41 -8.63 9.01 -1.72
N MET A 42 -7.33 9.23 -1.98
CA MET A 42 -6.87 9.90 -3.21
C MET A 42 -6.81 8.90 -4.36
N THR A 43 -7.10 9.34 -5.59
CA THR A 43 -6.78 8.58 -6.79
C THR A 43 -5.48 9.10 -7.42
N LEU A 44 -4.54 8.20 -7.70
CA LEU A 44 -3.30 8.51 -8.42
C LEU A 44 -3.11 7.61 -9.63
N THR A 45 -2.27 8.04 -10.57
CA THR A 45 -1.75 7.18 -11.64
C THR A 45 -0.39 6.63 -11.19
N VAL A 46 -0.26 5.31 -11.20
CA VAL A 46 0.97 4.62 -10.80
C VAL A 46 2.08 4.97 -11.81
N GLY A 47 3.10 5.70 -11.37
CA GLY A 47 4.29 6.00 -12.17
C GLY A 47 5.38 4.91 -12.07
N GLU A 48 6.52 5.14 -12.71
CA GLU A 48 7.76 4.39 -12.51
C GLU A 48 8.70 5.20 -11.61
N PRO A 49 8.66 4.97 -10.28
CA PRO A 49 9.40 5.80 -9.35
C PRO A 49 10.90 5.52 -9.39
N THR A 50 11.69 6.57 -9.33
CA THR A 50 13.13 6.54 -9.10
C THR A 50 13.46 6.14 -7.66
N GLU A 51 14.69 5.70 -7.42
CA GLU A 51 15.22 5.40 -6.07
C GLU A 51 15.08 6.58 -5.11
N VAL A 52 15.26 7.81 -5.59
CA VAL A 52 15.14 9.02 -4.76
C VAL A 52 13.70 9.28 -4.34
N GLU A 53 12.72 9.06 -5.23
CA GLU A 53 11.31 9.24 -4.90
C GLU A 53 10.84 8.24 -3.83
N TRP A 54 11.45 7.06 -3.76
CA TRP A 54 11.18 6.12 -2.66
C TRP A 54 11.62 6.64 -1.29
N LEU A 55 12.48 7.66 -1.21
CA LEU A 55 12.87 8.29 0.05
C LEU A 55 11.85 9.34 0.53
N ALA A 56 10.78 9.59 -0.24
CA ALA A 56 9.70 10.47 0.16
C ALA A 56 9.12 10.10 1.55
N PRO A 57 8.67 11.09 2.34
CA PRO A 57 7.95 10.82 3.59
C PRO A 57 6.66 10.04 3.30
N THR A 58 6.23 9.24 4.27
CA THR A 58 4.97 8.48 4.16
C THR A 58 3.78 9.39 4.46
N CYS A 59 2.69 9.27 3.68
CA CYS A 59 1.41 9.87 4.04
C CYS A 59 0.92 9.28 5.37
N GLU A 60 0.74 10.12 6.39
CA GLU A 60 0.34 9.71 7.73
C GLU A 60 -0.99 8.94 7.73
N SER A 61 -2.02 9.44 7.03
CA SER A 61 -3.31 8.76 6.93
C SER A 61 -3.21 7.38 6.25
N CYS A 62 -2.36 7.23 5.24
CA CYS A 62 -2.14 5.91 4.63
C CYS A 62 -1.44 4.95 5.59
N TRP A 63 -0.51 5.46 6.41
CA TRP A 63 0.21 4.67 7.40
C TRP A 63 -0.71 4.18 8.52
N ASP A 64 -1.55 5.07 9.06
CA ASP A 64 -2.50 4.71 10.11
C ASP A 64 -3.54 3.71 9.62
N GLU A 65 -4.06 3.88 8.40
CA GLU A 65 -4.99 2.94 7.80
C GLU A 65 -4.34 1.56 7.56
N ALA A 66 -3.09 1.53 7.06
CA ALA A 66 -2.35 0.27 6.90
C ALA A 66 -2.11 -0.43 8.25
N ARG A 67 -1.81 0.34 9.31
CA ARG A 67 -1.64 -0.19 10.68
C ARG A 67 -2.96 -0.77 11.20
N SER A 68 -4.07 -0.05 11.05
CA SER A 68 -5.41 -0.50 11.45
C SER A 68 -5.78 -1.83 10.79
N ARG A 69 -5.55 -1.94 9.47
CA ARG A 69 -5.79 -3.19 8.71
C ARG A 69 -4.95 -4.36 9.22
N ARG A 70 -3.68 -4.12 9.54
CA ARG A 70 -2.78 -5.15 10.09
C ARG A 70 -3.31 -5.66 11.42
N ASP A 71 -3.69 -4.73 12.31
CA ASP A 71 -4.14 -5.07 13.66
C ASP A 71 -5.48 -5.82 13.61
N ALA A 72 -6.38 -5.46 12.69
CA ALA A 72 -7.61 -6.20 12.43
C ALA A 72 -7.35 -7.64 11.94
N GLN A 73 -6.43 -7.83 10.98
CA GLN A 73 -6.05 -9.17 10.50
C GLN A 73 -5.48 -10.04 11.62
N ALA A 74 -4.64 -9.49 12.49
CA ALA A 74 -4.09 -10.21 13.64
C ALA A 74 -5.17 -10.60 14.67
N GLY A 75 -6.22 -9.79 14.84
CA GLY A 75 -7.35 -10.11 15.70
C GLY A 75 -8.19 -11.28 15.18
N GLU A 76 -8.44 -11.34 13.87
CA GLU A 76 -9.17 -12.43 13.21
C GLU A 76 -8.42 -13.76 13.29
N GLU A 77 -7.09 -13.73 13.14
CA GLU A 77 -6.24 -14.93 13.25
C GLU A 77 -6.22 -15.54 14.65
N ASN A 78 -6.34 -14.73 15.71
CA ASN A 78 -6.39 -15.21 17.10
C ASN A 78 -7.79 -15.70 17.53
N ALA A 79 -8.83 -15.42 16.74
CA ALA A 79 -10.21 -15.82 17.01
C ALA A 79 -10.66 -17.08 16.23
N SER A 80 -9.79 -17.62 15.37
CA SER A 80 -9.99 -18.82 14.54
C SER A 80 -9.23 -20.02 15.11
#